data_AF-A0A534S3V7-F1
#
_entry.id   AF-A0A534S3V7-F1
#
_cell.length_a   1.000
_cell.length_b   1.000
_cell.length_c   1.000
_cell.angle_alpha   90.00
_cell.angle_beta   90.00
_cell.angle_gamma   90.00
#
_symmetry.space_group_name_H-M   'P 1'
#
loop_
_entity.id
_entity.type
_entity.pdbx_description
1 polymer ?
#
loop_
_entity_poly.entity_id
_entity_poly.type
_entity_poly.pdbx_seq_one_letter_code
_entity_poly.pdbx_strand_id
1 'polypeptide(L)'
;MRAMTFQPDPLQARVLAHERGVLVVTGAPGTGKTAVLRERFARLIEGGADPERVALVVATREAKERTRDVLLQRLGTSLPVVRALTVHGLAFHVMSLRYRALRYDEPPTVLSASEQFARVARTLATEQRADWPVYAAMLDMRG
;
A
#
# COMPACT_ATOMS: atom_id res chain seq x y z
N MET A 1 22.91 -17.54 -5.29
CA MET A 1 22.32 -18.01 -4.02
C MET A 1 21.01 -18.73 -4.34
N ARG A 2 20.86 -20.01 -3.98
CA ARG A 2 19.58 -20.74 -4.11
C ARG A 2 18.54 -20.05 -3.23
N ALA A 3 17.37 -19.71 -3.78
CA ALA A 3 16.23 -19.29 -2.97
C ALA A 3 15.93 -20.40 -1.97
N MET A 4 15.94 -20.10 -0.67
CA MET A 4 15.52 -21.05 0.35
C MET A 4 14.05 -21.40 0.11
N THR A 5 13.77 -22.67 -0.13
CA THR A 5 12.41 -23.18 -0.32
C THR A 5 11.60 -22.99 0.96
N PHE A 6 10.46 -22.31 0.88
CA PHE A 6 9.54 -22.17 2.02
C PHE A 6 9.01 -23.56 2.43
N GLN A 7 9.20 -23.93 3.70
CA GLN A 7 8.70 -25.17 4.27
C GLN A 7 7.52 -24.87 5.21
N PRO A 8 6.26 -25.08 4.78
CA PRO A 8 5.10 -24.82 5.62
C PRO A 8 4.95 -25.86 6.73
N ASP A 9 4.61 -25.42 7.94
CA ASP A 9 4.00 -26.29 8.93
C ASP A 9 2.56 -26.70 8.52
N PRO A 10 1.89 -27.64 9.21
CA PRO A 10 0.54 -28.08 8.85
C PRO A 10 -0.52 -26.96 8.83
N LEU A 11 -0.41 -25.94 9.69
CA LEU A 11 -1.34 -24.81 9.72
C LEU A 11 -1.07 -23.85 8.56
N GLN A 12 0.20 -23.57 8.26
CA GLN A 12 0.60 -22.78 7.10
C GLN A 12 0.20 -23.46 5.80
N ALA A 13 0.33 -24.80 5.71
CA ALA A 13 -0.13 -25.57 4.55
C ALA A 13 -1.63 -25.39 4.30
N ARG A 14 -2.46 -25.34 5.37
CA ARG A 14 -3.90 -25.03 5.25
C ARG A 14 -4.16 -23.62 4.71
N VAL A 15 -3.37 -22.62 5.10
CA VAL A 15 -3.46 -21.26 4.54
C VAL A 15 -3.13 -21.25 3.04
N LEU A 16 -2.11 -22.02 2.64
CA LEU A 16 -1.68 -22.12 1.25
C LEU A 16 -2.66 -22.91 0.37
N ALA A 17 -3.36 -23.90 0.93
CA ALA A 17 -4.39 -24.68 0.25
C ALA A 17 -5.74 -23.96 0.14
N HIS A 18 -5.91 -22.80 0.79
CA HIS A 18 -7.15 -22.04 0.76
C HIS A 18 -7.40 -21.40 -0.62
N GLU A 19 -8.44 -21.85 -1.31
CA GLU A 19 -8.74 -21.43 -2.68
C GLU A 19 -9.61 -20.16 -2.75
N ARG A 20 -10.76 -20.16 -2.07
CA ARG A 20 -11.81 -19.13 -2.24
C ARG A 20 -12.47 -18.76 -0.92
N GLY A 21 -13.07 -17.57 -0.88
CA GLY A 21 -13.74 -17.05 0.31
C GLY A 21 -12.78 -16.38 1.29
N VAL A 22 -13.35 -15.84 2.37
CA VAL A 22 -12.61 -15.13 3.41
C VAL A 22 -11.90 -16.12 4.34
N LEU A 23 -10.62 -15.89 4.59
CA LEU A 23 -9.83 -16.63 5.58
C LEU A 23 -9.20 -15.65 6.56
N VAL A 24 -9.42 -15.90 7.85
CA VAL A 24 -8.74 -15.18 8.94
C VAL A 24 -7.65 -16.07 9.51
N VAL A 25 -6.41 -15.57 9.50
CA VAL A 25 -5.24 -16.28 10.03
C VAL A 25 -4.72 -15.54 11.25
N THR A 26 -4.75 -16.20 12.41
CA THR A 26 -4.25 -15.67 13.67
C THR A 26 -3.00 -16.42 14.13
N GLY A 27 -2.16 -15.78 14.94
CA GLY A 27 -0.96 -16.39 15.49
C GLY A 27 -0.10 -15.39 16.25
N ALA A 28 0.68 -15.86 17.23
CA ALA A 28 1.62 -15.03 17.98
C ALA A 28 2.66 -14.34 17.06
N PRO A 29 3.37 -13.29 17.51
CA PRO A 29 4.54 -12.77 16.80
C PRO A 29 5.53 -13.89 16.44
N GLY A 30 6.20 -13.78 15.30
CA GLY A 30 7.18 -14.78 14.86
C GLY A 30 6.64 -16.08 14.23
N THR A 31 5.32 -16.33 14.24
CA THR A 31 4.69 -17.55 13.67
C THR A 31 4.71 -17.66 12.13
N GLY A 32 5.44 -16.78 11.43
CA GLY A 32 5.58 -16.86 9.98
C GLY A 32 4.40 -16.34 9.15
N LYS A 33 3.41 -15.64 9.73
CA LYS A 33 2.25 -15.06 9.02
C LYS A 33 2.65 -14.29 7.74
N THR A 34 3.66 -13.43 7.83
CA THR A 34 4.15 -12.66 6.68
C THR A 34 4.79 -13.57 5.63
N ALA A 35 5.52 -14.60 6.06
CA ALA A 35 6.17 -15.54 5.15
C ALA A 35 5.13 -16.39 4.40
N VAL A 36 4.12 -16.92 5.10
CA VAL A 36 3.05 -17.69 4.47
C VAL A 36 2.18 -16.84 3.52
N LEU A 37 1.92 -15.56 3.84
CA LEU A 37 1.18 -14.68 2.93
C LEU A 37 1.98 -14.34 1.66
N ARG A 38 3.31 -14.19 1.76
CA ARG A 38 4.19 -14.01 0.58
C ARG A 38 4.24 -15.26 -0.28
N GLU A 39 4.39 -16.43 0.34
CA GLU A 39 4.36 -17.70 -0.39
C GLU A 39 2.98 -17.90 -1.04
N ARG A 40 1.88 -17.55 -0.35
CA ARG A 40 0.54 -17.61 -0.94
C ARG A 40 0.41 -16.70 -2.15
N PHE A 41 0.94 -15.47 -2.07
CA PHE A 41 0.99 -14.55 -3.22
C PHE A 41 1.74 -15.21 -4.38
N ALA A 42 2.94 -15.73 -4.14
CA ALA A 42 3.76 -16.35 -5.18
C ALA A 42 3.02 -17.53 -5.85
N ARG A 43 2.42 -18.42 -5.06
CA ARG A 43 1.66 -19.58 -5.57
C ARG A 43 0.43 -19.20 -6.37
N LEU A 44 -0.24 -18.09 -6.04
CA LEU A 44 -1.36 -17.58 -6.85
C LEU A 44 -0.88 -17.16 -8.24
N ILE A 45 0.25 -16.45 -8.31
CA ILE A 45 0.85 -16.01 -9.58
C ILE A 45 1.33 -17.22 -10.39
N GLU A 46 2.05 -18.15 -9.78
CA GLU A 46 2.51 -19.40 -10.41
C GLU A 46 1.33 -20.26 -10.89
N GLY A 47 0.19 -20.21 -10.18
CA GLY A 47 -1.07 -20.84 -10.56
C GLY A 47 -1.84 -20.14 -11.68
N GLY A 48 -1.29 -19.07 -12.28
CA GLY A 48 -1.88 -18.36 -13.41
C GLY A 48 -2.85 -17.24 -13.03
N ALA A 49 -2.90 -16.82 -11.77
CA ALA A 49 -3.66 -15.63 -11.41
C ALA A 49 -3.04 -14.39 -12.08
N ASP A 50 -3.89 -13.56 -12.67
CA ASP A 50 -3.50 -12.25 -13.18
C ASP A 50 -2.84 -11.41 -12.06
N PRO A 51 -1.54 -11.02 -12.20
CA PRO A 51 -0.83 -10.23 -11.19
C PRO A 51 -1.53 -8.93 -10.81
N GLU A 52 -2.33 -8.34 -11.70
CA GLU A 52 -3.07 -7.12 -11.38
C GLU A 52 -4.23 -7.35 -10.42
N ARG A 53 -4.71 -8.60 -10.31
CA ARG A 53 -5.84 -9.01 -9.47
C ARG A 53 -5.42 -9.55 -8.10
N VAL A 54 -4.13 -9.64 -7.83
CA VAL A 54 -3.59 -10.09 -6.54
C VAL A 54 -2.87 -8.93 -5.86
N ALA A 55 -3.23 -8.62 -4.61
CA ALA A 55 -2.59 -7.57 -3.83
C ALA A 55 -2.16 -8.10 -2.46
N LEU A 56 -0.99 -7.67 -1.99
CA LEU A 56 -0.51 -7.92 -0.63
C LEU A 56 -0.38 -6.59 0.10
N VAL A 57 -1.24 -6.37 1.10
CA VAL A 57 -1.29 -5.12 1.87
C VAL A 57 -0.49 -5.27 3.16
N VAL A 58 0.40 -4.32 3.44
CA VAL A 58 1.28 -4.31 4.61
C VAL A 58 1.21 -2.99 5.37
N ALA A 59 1.64 -3.00 6.63
CA ALA A 59 1.47 -1.84 7.52
C ALA A 59 2.38 -0.65 7.17
N THR A 60 3.63 -0.91 6.79
CA THR A 60 4.65 0.14 6.62
C THR A 60 5.27 0.16 5.23
N ARG A 61 5.91 1.28 4.88
CA ARG A 61 6.61 1.44 3.61
C ARG A 61 7.80 0.49 3.51
N GLU A 62 8.54 0.30 4.61
CA GLU A 62 9.69 -0.60 4.69
C GLU A 62 9.25 -2.06 4.49
N ALA A 63 8.13 -2.46 5.12
CA ALA A 63 7.55 -3.78 4.93
C ALA A 63 7.09 -3.99 3.48
N LYS A 64 6.64 -2.94 2.80
CA LYS A 64 6.22 -2.96 1.39
C LYS A 64 7.42 -3.23 0.49
N GLU A 65 8.49 -2.45 0.60
CA GLU A 65 9.71 -2.63 -0.21
C GLU A 65 10.32 -4.02 0.04
N ARG A 66 10.48 -4.41 1.31
CA ARG A 66 11.03 -5.74 1.65
C ARG A 66 10.17 -6.88 1.11
N THR A 67 8.86 -6.72 1.08
CA THR A 67 7.94 -7.71 0.52
C THR A 67 8.09 -7.81 -0.99
N ARG A 68 8.21 -6.67 -1.68
CA ARG A 68 8.46 -6.62 -3.12
C ARG A 68 9.76 -7.33 -3.48
N ASP A 69 10.85 -7.03 -2.77
CA ASP A 69 12.16 -7.64 -3.02
C ASP A 69 12.12 -9.16 -2.85
N VAL A 70 11.51 -9.65 -1.75
CA VAL A 70 11.36 -11.09 -1.49
C VAL A 70 10.53 -11.77 -2.57
N LEU A 71 9.43 -11.15 -3.03
CA LEU A 71 8.58 -11.72 -4.06
C LEU A 71 9.26 -11.75 -5.44
N LEU A 72 9.99 -10.70 -5.81
CA LEU A 72 10.78 -10.66 -7.04
C LEU A 72 11.84 -11.77 -7.05
N GLN A 73 12.55 -11.95 -5.94
CA GLN A 73 13.51 -13.04 -5.79
C GLN A 73 12.85 -14.43 -5.84
N ARG A 74 11.68 -14.60 -5.19
CA ARG A 74 10.97 -15.88 -5.12
C ARG A 74 10.36 -16.31 -6.46
N LEU A 75 9.93 -15.36 -7.29
CA LEU A 75 9.25 -15.64 -8.56
C LEU A 75 10.23 -15.74 -9.75
N GLY A 76 11.50 -15.38 -9.56
CA GLY A 76 12.58 -15.65 -10.52
C GLY A 76 12.41 -15.03 -11.92
N THR A 77 11.46 -14.10 -12.07
CA THR A 77 11.08 -13.46 -13.33
C THR A 77 10.81 -11.99 -13.08
N SER A 78 11.06 -11.16 -14.10
CA SER A 78 10.58 -9.79 -14.12
C SER A 78 9.06 -9.81 -14.29
N LEU A 79 8.34 -9.89 -13.17
CA LEU A 79 6.89 -9.68 -13.18
C LEU A 79 6.63 -8.22 -13.58
N PRO A 80 5.69 -7.96 -14.51
CA PRO A 80 5.38 -6.60 -14.91
C PRO A 80 4.99 -5.74 -13.71
N VAL A 81 4.27 -6.33 -12.73
CA VAL A 81 3.87 -5.65 -11.49
C VAL A 81 3.83 -6.65 -10.32
N VAL A 82 4.50 -6.31 -9.22
CA VAL A 82 4.30 -6.93 -7.89
C VAL A 82 3.52 -5.94 -7.02
N ARG A 83 2.24 -6.24 -6.77
CA ARG A 83 1.33 -5.35 -6.05
C ARG A 83 1.41 -5.53 -4.54
N ALA A 84 2.58 -5.22 -3.99
CA ALA A 84 2.77 -5.00 -2.56
C ALA A 84 2.45 -3.53 -2.23
N LEU A 85 1.47 -3.28 -1.37
CA LEU A 85 0.95 -1.94 -1.08
C LEU A 85 0.85 -1.70 0.42
N THR A 86 0.87 -0.43 0.82
CA THR A 86 0.36 -0.05 2.14
C THR A 86 -1.15 0.17 2.07
N VAL A 87 -1.83 0.34 3.22
CA VAL A 87 -3.26 0.72 3.24
C VAL A 87 -3.49 2.01 2.43
N HIS A 88 -2.65 3.03 2.64
CA HIS A 88 -2.70 4.28 1.88
C HIS A 88 -2.41 4.06 0.38
N GLY A 89 -1.47 3.19 0.05
CA GLY A 89 -1.17 2.85 -1.35
C GLY A 89 -2.36 2.15 -2.04
N LEU A 90 -3.08 1.28 -1.32
CA LEU A 90 -4.30 0.67 -1.84
C LEU A 90 -5.41 1.71 -2.02
N ALA A 91 -5.64 2.57 -1.03
CA ALA A 91 -6.64 3.63 -1.13
C ALA A 91 -6.37 4.54 -2.33
N PHE A 92 -5.13 5.02 -2.47
CA PHE A 92 -4.71 5.82 -3.63
C PHE A 92 -4.97 5.08 -4.94
N HIS A 93 -4.59 3.81 -5.04
CA HIS A 93 -4.82 3.01 -6.24
C HIS A 93 -6.31 2.91 -6.60
N VAL A 94 -7.18 2.63 -5.61
CA VAL A 94 -8.63 2.56 -5.82
C VAL A 94 -9.19 3.91 -6.26
N MET A 95 -8.77 5.01 -5.62
CA MET A 95 -9.22 6.36 -5.98
C MET A 95 -8.78 6.73 -7.40
N SER A 96 -7.54 6.45 -7.77
CA SER A 96 -7.02 6.72 -9.12
C SER A 96 -7.74 5.92 -10.21
N LEU A 97 -8.23 4.71 -9.90
CA LEU A 97 -9.07 3.95 -10.84
C LEU A 97 -10.52 4.44 -10.91
N ARG A 98 -11.02 5.08 -9.85
CA ARG A 98 -12.44 5.42 -9.69
C ARG A 98 -12.72 6.92 -9.69
N TYR A 99 -11.74 7.77 -10.00
CA TYR A 99 -11.83 9.23 -9.88
C TYR A 99 -13.05 9.83 -10.60
N ARG A 100 -13.40 9.33 -11.80
CA ARG A 100 -14.59 9.78 -12.54
C ARG A 100 -15.90 9.47 -11.82
N ALA A 101 -16.00 8.31 -11.17
CA ALA A 101 -17.18 7.94 -10.38
C ALA A 101 -17.31 8.83 -9.14
N LEU A 102 -16.19 9.38 -8.66
CA LEU A 102 -16.12 10.36 -7.58
C LEU A 102 -16.26 11.81 -8.08
N ARG A 103 -16.60 12.03 -9.36
CA ARG A 103 -16.79 13.35 -9.98
C ARG A 103 -15.53 14.21 -10.05
N TYR A 104 -14.35 13.60 -10.10
CA TYR A 104 -13.11 14.29 -10.45
C TYR A 104 -12.85 14.21 -11.96
N ASP A 105 -12.29 15.29 -12.52
CA ASP A 105 -11.90 15.37 -13.93
C ASP A 105 -10.56 14.67 -14.23
N GLU A 106 -9.70 14.55 -13.22
CA GLU A 106 -8.39 13.90 -13.28
C GLU A 106 -8.15 13.02 -12.04
N PRO A 107 -7.27 12.00 -12.12
CA PRO A 107 -6.92 11.19 -10.96
C PRO A 107 -6.22 12.04 -9.89
N PRO A 108 -6.38 11.70 -8.59
CA PRO A 108 -5.71 12.43 -7.53
C PRO A 108 -4.19 12.30 -7.63
N THR A 109 -3.50 13.34 -7.20
CA THR A 109 -2.05 13.33 -6.96
C THR A 109 -1.77 13.36 -5.47
N VAL A 110 -0.65 12.77 -5.05
CA VAL A 110 -0.22 12.85 -3.65
C VAL A 110 0.64 14.09 -3.50
N LEU A 111 0.21 15.03 -2.66
CA LEU A 111 1.00 16.20 -2.32
C LEU A 111 2.15 15.80 -1.39
N SER A 112 3.36 16.24 -1.72
CA SER A 112 4.46 16.27 -0.78
C SER A 112 4.18 17.27 0.36
N ALA A 113 4.91 17.14 1.47
CA ALA A 113 4.77 18.07 2.59
C ALA A 113 5.04 19.53 2.18
N SER A 114 6.01 19.76 1.28
CA SER A 114 6.31 21.09 0.75
C SER A 114 5.21 21.63 -0.15
N GLU A 115 4.63 20.80 -1.03
CA GLU A 115 3.50 21.20 -1.87
C GLU A 115 2.25 21.50 -1.04
N GLN A 116 1.98 20.69 -0.01
CA GLN A 116 0.90 20.93 0.93
C GLN A 116 1.11 22.27 1.65
N PHE A 117 2.31 22.51 2.18
CA PHE A 117 2.63 23.76 2.85
C PHE A 117 2.48 24.96 1.91
N ALA A 118 3.04 24.89 0.71
CA ALA A 118 2.94 25.94 -0.30
C ALA A 118 1.47 26.18 -0.71
N ARG A 119 0.65 25.14 -0.80
CA ARG A 119 -0.78 25.27 -1.08
C ARG A 119 -1.51 26.00 0.03
N VAL A 120 -1.26 25.64 1.29
CA VAL A 120 -1.84 26.31 2.46
C VAL A 120 -1.39 27.77 2.51
N ALA A 121 -0.09 28.03 2.39
CA ALA A 121 0.46 29.39 2.43
C ALA A 121 -0.13 30.29 1.32
N ARG A 122 -0.28 29.77 0.09
CA ARG A 122 -0.94 30.51 -1.01
C ARG A 122 -2.40 30.83 -0.70
N THR A 123 -3.13 29.91 -0.07
CA THR A 123 -4.53 30.15 0.33
C THR A 123 -4.61 31.20 1.44
N LEU A 124 -3.73 31.14 2.44
CA LEU A 124 -3.73 32.11 3.55
C LEU A 124 -3.30 33.52 3.11
N ALA A 125 -2.47 33.64 2.06
CA ALA A 125 -2.01 34.94 1.55
C ALA A 125 -3.14 35.82 0.99
N THR A 126 -4.31 35.25 0.67
CA THR A 126 -5.48 36.01 0.20
C THR A 126 -6.44 36.39 1.33
N GLU A 127 -6.20 35.94 2.56
CA GLU A 127 -7.07 36.17 3.72
C GLU A 127 -6.75 37.49 4.43
N GLN A 128 -7.75 38.14 5.04
CA GLN A 128 -7.56 39.36 5.81
C GLN A 128 -7.59 39.08 7.32
N ARG A 129 -6.67 39.66 8.09
CA ARG A 129 -6.61 39.48 9.55
C ARG A 129 -7.94 39.79 10.26
N ALA A 130 -8.72 40.75 9.76
CA ALA A 130 -10.01 41.12 10.32
C ALA A 130 -11.04 39.98 10.29
N ASP A 131 -10.94 39.09 9.30
CA ASP A 131 -11.83 37.92 9.16
C ASP A 131 -11.44 36.76 10.10
N TRP A 132 -10.26 36.85 10.72
CA TRP A 132 -9.68 35.81 11.57
C TRP A 132 -9.29 36.33 12.97
N PRO A 133 -10.22 36.86 13.78
CA PRO A 133 -9.90 37.55 15.03
C PRO A 133 -9.14 36.69 16.06
N VAL A 134 -9.30 35.36 16.03
CA VAL A 134 -8.58 34.41 16.91
C VAL A 134 -7.26 33.94 16.31
N TYR A 135 -7.19 33.81 14.98
CA TYR A 135 -6.07 33.18 14.28
C TYR A 135 -5.25 34.14 13.41
N ALA A 136 -5.48 35.45 13.52
CA ALA A 136 -4.81 36.48 12.72
C ALA A 136 -3.27 36.38 12.77
N ALA A 137 -2.70 35.97 13.91
CA ALA A 137 -1.27 35.76 14.05
C ALA A 137 -0.73 34.58 13.22
N MET A 138 -1.58 33.60 12.88
CA MET A 138 -1.20 32.44 12.07
C MET A 138 -1.09 32.77 10.58
N LEU A 139 -1.73 33.85 10.11
CA LEU A 139 -1.66 34.27 8.70
C LEU A 139 -0.24 34.71 8.30
N ASP A 140 0.54 35.19 9.26
CA ASP A 140 1.91 35.67 9.03
C ASP A 140 2.99 34.64 9.37
N MET A 141 2.60 33.43 9.80
CA MET A 141 3.58 32.36 10.07
C MET A 141 4.24 31.92 8.76
N ARG A 142 5.51 32.27 8.62
CA ARG A 142 6.39 31.69 7.59
C ARG A 142 7.06 30.46 8.19
N GLY A 143 6.97 29.34 7.47
CA GLY A 143 7.57 28.06 7.86
C GLY A 143 9.09 28.13 7.89
#